data_AF-A0A382P816-F1
#
_entry.id   AF-A0A382P816-F1
#
_cell.length_a   1.000
_cell.length_b   1.000
_cell.length_c   1.000
_cell.angle_alpha   90.00
_cell.angle_beta   90.00
_cell.angle_gamma   90.00
#
_symmetry.space_group_name_H-M   'P 1'
#
loop_
_entity.id
_entity.type
_entity.pdbx_description
1 polymer ?
#
loop_
_entity_poly.entity_id
_entity_poly.type
_entity_poly.pdbx_seq_one_letter_code
_entity_poly.pdbx_strand_id
1 'polypeptide(L)'
;MAQNAVFGINSNLDTQDIINKMVSLEARSMDLVEAKKQIEQQKLSSFQELKNKLQTFKSVVTTLNTENRFIVNKSNFSNHSSSDGNKVVDITTTSSATSGTYSLVVNNLATETKLISSGFASTTSKLTHGTVKVTSGTASATITVDNTNHSLDGLRLAINNLGLDVKAAFLNDGSATNPVRLLVSGNKTGTSGAVTISQQYHWGFTGEEQISFATTQTAKNASFTVDGVSIIKSTNTIT
;
A
#
# COMPACT_ATOMS: atom_id res chain seq x y z
N MET A 1 -18.97 24.58 -99.91
CA MET A 1 -20.09 25.54 -99.82
C MET A 1 -20.96 25.15 -98.66
N ALA A 2 -21.38 26.16 -97.92
CA ALA A 2 -22.16 26.10 -96.70
C ALA A 2 -23.45 25.27 -96.84
N GLN A 3 -23.91 24.65 -95.76
CA GLN A 3 -24.90 25.30 -94.90
C GLN A 3 -25.28 24.36 -93.75
N ASN A 4 -25.19 24.94 -92.54
CA ASN A 4 -26.21 24.96 -91.50
C ASN A 4 -26.74 23.60 -90.99
N ALA A 5 -26.80 23.34 -89.69
CA ALA A 5 -27.37 24.28 -88.74
C ALA A 5 -27.02 23.94 -87.29
N VAL A 6 -26.82 25.01 -86.53
CA VAL A 6 -27.07 25.07 -85.09
C VAL A 6 -28.51 24.65 -84.82
N PHE A 7 -28.70 23.61 -84.01
CA PHE A 7 -29.91 23.34 -83.24
C PHE A 7 -29.44 22.63 -81.96
N GLY A 8 -29.77 23.05 -80.76
CA GLY A 8 -30.88 23.88 -80.38
C GLY A 8 -31.40 23.33 -79.05
N ILE A 9 -31.68 24.26 -78.16
CA ILE A 9 -32.41 24.25 -76.89
C ILE A 9 -33.80 23.55 -76.92
N ASN A 10 -34.00 22.53 -77.76
CA ASN A 10 -35.25 21.77 -77.92
C ASN A 10 -35.02 20.26 -78.18
N SER A 11 -33.77 19.80 -78.05
CA SER A 11 -33.51 18.38 -77.82
C SER A 11 -33.90 18.07 -76.37
N ASN A 12 -34.75 17.07 -76.14
CA ASN A 12 -35.00 16.43 -74.83
C ASN A 12 -33.73 15.73 -74.29
N LEU A 13 -32.56 16.26 -74.60
CA LEU A 13 -31.26 15.87 -74.12
C LEU A 13 -31.12 16.49 -72.74
N ASP A 14 -31.34 15.67 -71.73
CA ASP A 14 -31.02 16.00 -70.36
C ASP A 14 -29.50 16.10 -70.25
N THR A 15 -28.97 17.27 -70.58
CA THR A 15 -27.53 17.57 -70.51
C THR A 15 -27.02 17.40 -69.08
N GLN A 16 -27.89 17.57 -68.08
CA GLN A 16 -27.56 17.33 -66.70
C GLN A 16 -27.39 15.83 -66.41
N ASP A 17 -28.25 14.97 -66.95
CA ASP A 17 -28.09 13.50 -66.90
C ASP A 17 -26.83 13.03 -67.64
N ILE A 18 -26.51 13.61 -68.80
CA ILE A 18 -25.27 13.28 -69.54
C ILE A 18 -24.02 13.72 -68.75
N ILE A 19 -24.03 14.92 -68.15
CA ILE A 19 -22.95 15.40 -67.28
C ILE A 19 -22.82 14.49 -66.06
N ASN A 20 -23.93 14.13 -65.41
CA ASN A 20 -23.94 13.22 -64.27
C ASN A 20 -23.42 11.82 -64.65
N LYS A 21 -23.72 11.32 -65.86
CA LYS A 21 -23.20 10.06 -66.40
C LYS A 21 -21.70 10.11 -66.70
N MET A 22 -21.18 11.23 -67.23
CA MET A 22 -19.73 11.40 -67.39
C MET A 22 -19.01 11.52 -66.05
N VAL A 23 -19.57 12.30 -65.11
CA VAL A 23 -19.01 12.44 -63.75
C VAL A 23 -19.01 11.12 -63.00
N SER A 24 -20.08 10.32 -63.10
CA SER A 24 -20.12 8.97 -62.49
C SER A 24 -19.17 7.99 -63.16
N LEU A 25 -18.95 8.10 -64.48
CA LEU A 25 -17.94 7.30 -65.17
C LEU A 25 -16.51 7.67 -64.74
N GLU A 26 -16.24 8.96 -64.53
CA GLU A 26 -14.96 9.47 -64.02
C GLU A 26 -14.73 9.06 -62.55
N ALA A 27 -15.80 9.11 -61.73
CA ALA A 27 -15.80 8.67 -60.33
C ALA A 27 -15.66 7.15 -60.14
N ARG A 28 -15.90 6.33 -61.17
CA ARG A 28 -15.75 4.86 -61.10
C ARG A 28 -14.39 4.40 -60.58
N SER A 29 -13.33 5.13 -60.92
CA SER A 29 -11.97 4.86 -60.44
C SER A 29 -11.86 5.04 -58.91
N MET A 30 -12.51 6.07 -58.38
CA MET A 30 -12.61 6.35 -56.95
C MET A 30 -13.45 5.29 -56.23
N ASP A 31 -14.59 4.88 -56.80
CA ASP A 31 -15.43 3.82 -56.24
C ASP A 31 -14.65 2.49 -56.13
N LEU A 32 -13.86 2.16 -57.15
CA LEU A 32 -12.99 0.96 -57.13
C LEU A 32 -11.91 1.05 -56.05
N VAL A 33 -11.34 2.23 -55.82
CA VAL A 33 -10.34 2.43 -54.75
C VAL A 33 -10.98 2.39 -53.37
N GLU A 34 -12.19 2.96 -53.19
CA GLU A 34 -12.91 2.91 -51.91
C GLU A 34 -13.35 1.47 -51.59
N ALA A 35 -13.82 0.71 -52.58
CA ALA A 35 -14.12 -0.71 -52.41
C ALA A 35 -12.86 -1.52 -52.02
N LYS A 36 -11.70 -1.25 -52.64
CA LYS A 36 -10.42 -1.87 -52.24
C LYS A 36 -10.03 -1.50 -50.81
N LYS A 37 -10.18 -0.23 -50.44
CA LYS A 37 -9.90 0.26 -49.08
C LYS A 37 -10.78 -0.43 -48.03
N GLN A 38 -12.07 -0.63 -48.31
CA GLN A 38 -12.97 -1.38 -47.42
C GLN A 38 -12.49 -2.83 -47.23
N ILE A 39 -12.07 -3.51 -48.30
CA ILE A 39 -11.52 -4.87 -48.22
C ILE A 39 -10.23 -4.90 -47.38
N GLU A 40 -9.30 -3.97 -47.61
CA GLU A 40 -8.05 -3.91 -46.84
C GLU A 40 -8.31 -3.55 -45.35
N GLN A 41 -9.30 -2.71 -45.06
CA GLN A 41 -9.73 -2.44 -43.68
C GLN A 41 -10.31 -3.68 -42.99
N GLN A 42 -11.11 -4.50 -43.69
CA GLN A 42 -11.63 -5.77 -43.16
C GLN A 42 -10.50 -6.78 -42.91
N LYS A 43 -9.53 -6.87 -43.83
CA LYS A 43 -8.33 -7.69 -43.63
C LYS A 43 -7.52 -7.23 -42.43
N LEU A 44 -7.28 -5.93 -42.30
CA LEU A 44 -6.57 -5.34 -41.16
C LEU A 44 -7.28 -5.66 -39.84
N SER A 45 -8.60 -5.51 -39.78
CA SER A 45 -9.42 -5.86 -38.61
C SER A 45 -9.26 -7.34 -38.24
N SER A 46 -9.32 -8.24 -39.25
CA SER A 46 -9.13 -9.69 -39.05
C SER A 46 -7.72 -10.01 -38.53
N PHE A 47 -6.68 -9.35 -39.05
CA PHE A 47 -5.30 -9.50 -38.56
C PHE A 47 -5.12 -8.95 -37.13
N GLN A 48 -5.78 -7.85 -36.79
CA GLN A 48 -5.78 -7.31 -35.43
C GLN A 48 -6.46 -8.28 -34.45
N GLU A 49 -7.59 -8.88 -34.83
CA GLU A 49 -8.27 -9.90 -34.04
C GLU A 49 -7.38 -11.13 -33.83
N LEU A 50 -6.75 -11.65 -34.89
CA LEU A 50 -5.81 -12.77 -34.80
C LEU A 50 -4.62 -12.44 -33.89
N LYS A 51 -4.03 -11.25 -34.03
CA LYS A 51 -2.93 -10.77 -33.17
C LYS A 51 -3.36 -10.78 -31.70
N ASN A 52 -4.54 -10.25 -31.39
CA ASN A 52 -5.06 -10.22 -30.02
C ASN A 52 -5.26 -11.64 -29.46
N LYS A 53 -5.83 -12.55 -30.25
CA LYS A 53 -5.99 -13.96 -29.86
C LYS A 53 -4.64 -14.66 -29.60
N LEU A 54 -3.63 -14.41 -30.44
CA LEU A 54 -2.28 -14.94 -30.26
C LEU A 54 -1.58 -14.36 -29.02
N GLN A 55 -1.78 -13.08 -28.73
CA GLN A 55 -1.27 -12.45 -27.51
C GLN A 55 -1.90 -13.05 -26.26
N THR A 56 -3.22 -13.26 -26.25
CA THR A 56 -3.93 -13.96 -25.17
C THR A 56 -3.40 -15.39 -25.00
N PHE A 57 -3.26 -16.14 -26.08
CA PHE A 57 -2.72 -17.50 -26.04
C PHE A 57 -1.29 -17.54 -25.49
N LYS A 58 -0.41 -16.66 -25.97
CA LYS A 58 0.96 -16.52 -25.46
C LYS A 58 0.97 -16.23 -23.95
N SER A 59 0.07 -15.36 -23.47
CA SER A 59 -0.05 -15.06 -22.05
C SER A 59 -0.43 -16.29 -21.22
N VAL A 60 -1.43 -17.05 -21.68
CA VAL A 60 -1.86 -18.30 -21.03
C VAL A 60 -0.71 -19.32 -20.98
N VAL A 61 -0.02 -19.54 -22.10
CA VAL A 61 1.09 -20.50 -22.16
C VAL A 61 2.26 -20.06 -21.28
N THR A 62 2.61 -18.77 -21.29
CA THR A 62 3.69 -18.23 -20.44
C THR A 62 3.36 -18.42 -18.96
N THR A 63 2.08 -18.22 -18.59
CA THR A 63 1.62 -18.43 -17.22
C THR A 63 1.66 -19.92 -16.83
N LEU A 64 1.39 -20.83 -17.76
CA LEU A 64 1.44 -22.28 -17.52
C LEU A 64 2.88 -22.84 -17.53
N ASN A 65 3.82 -22.20 -18.22
CA ASN A 65 5.20 -22.66 -18.33
C ASN A 65 6.07 -22.35 -17.09
N THR A 66 5.49 -22.44 -15.90
CA THR A 66 6.24 -22.26 -14.64
C THR A 66 6.04 -23.47 -13.74
N GLU A 67 7.14 -24.11 -13.35
CA GLU A 67 7.16 -25.34 -12.54
C GLU A 67 6.41 -25.17 -11.20
N ASN A 68 6.49 -23.97 -10.60
CA ASN A 68 5.78 -23.60 -9.37
C ASN A 68 4.25 -23.79 -9.43
N ARG A 69 3.64 -23.77 -10.62
CA ARG A 69 2.19 -24.02 -10.76
C ARG A 69 1.81 -25.49 -10.66
N PHE A 70 2.76 -26.39 -10.86
CA PHE A 70 2.55 -27.83 -10.77
C PHE A 70 2.97 -28.40 -9.42
N ILE A 71 3.83 -27.68 -8.69
CA ILE A 71 4.28 -28.03 -7.34
C ILE A 71 3.66 -27.05 -6.33
N VAL A 72 2.34 -27.11 -6.19
CA VAL A 72 1.61 -26.25 -5.24
C VAL A 72 1.46 -26.97 -3.91
N ASN A 73 2.22 -26.55 -2.91
CA ASN A 73 1.94 -26.90 -1.52
C ASN A 73 0.78 -26.04 -1.01
N LYS A 74 -0.19 -26.68 -0.34
CA LYS A 74 -1.25 -25.99 0.39
C LYS A 74 -0.99 -26.13 1.88
N SER A 75 -1.06 -25.01 2.59
CA SER A 75 -1.14 -25.03 4.03
C SER A 75 -2.58 -25.34 4.48
N ASN A 76 -2.71 -26.12 5.54
CA ASN A 76 -3.96 -26.26 6.27
C ASN A 76 -3.64 -26.17 7.76
N PHE A 77 -4.34 -25.27 8.46
CA PHE A 77 -4.23 -25.16 9.91
C PHE A 77 -5.41 -25.89 10.55
N SER A 78 -5.11 -26.76 11.51
CA SER A 78 -6.10 -27.43 12.36
C SER A 78 -5.70 -27.22 13.82
N ASN A 79 -6.62 -26.72 14.64
CA ASN A 79 -6.43 -26.69 16.09
C ASN A 79 -6.85 -28.03 16.71
N HIS A 80 -6.78 -28.13 18.04
CA HIS A 80 -7.13 -29.35 18.78
C HIS A 80 -8.63 -29.56 18.99
N SER A 81 -9.49 -28.67 18.49
CA SER A 81 -10.94 -28.70 18.72
C SER A 81 -11.71 -28.60 17.40
N SER A 82 -12.33 -29.70 16.97
CA SER A 82 -13.09 -29.74 15.72
C SER A 82 -14.27 -28.76 15.65
N SER A 83 -14.71 -28.20 16.78
CA SER A 83 -15.77 -27.19 16.84
C SER A 83 -15.26 -25.75 16.91
N ASP A 84 -13.95 -25.54 17.05
CA ASP A 84 -13.34 -24.22 17.07
C ASP A 84 -12.81 -23.89 15.67
N GLY A 85 -13.46 -22.93 15.00
CA GLY A 85 -13.05 -22.43 13.69
C GLY A 85 -11.96 -21.36 13.75
N ASN A 86 -11.53 -20.93 14.95
CA ASN A 86 -10.55 -19.87 15.09
C ASN A 86 -9.16 -20.34 14.67
N LYS A 87 -8.52 -19.52 13.83
CA LYS A 87 -7.13 -19.70 13.44
C LYS A 87 -6.23 -18.92 14.40
N VAL A 88 -5.26 -19.60 15.00
CA VAL A 88 -4.22 -18.94 15.81
C VAL A 88 -3.06 -18.43 14.95
N VAL A 89 -2.95 -18.91 13.71
CA VAL A 89 -1.91 -18.55 12.76
C VAL A 89 -2.45 -18.65 11.33
N ASP A 90 -1.98 -17.76 10.47
CA ASP A 90 -2.09 -17.92 9.02
C ASP A 90 -0.75 -18.41 8.47
N ILE A 91 -0.81 -19.45 7.65
CA ILE A 91 0.38 -20.12 7.10
C ILE A 91 0.34 -19.96 5.58
N THR A 92 1.44 -19.48 5.00
CA THR A 92 1.66 -19.49 3.56
C THR A 92 2.83 -20.41 3.23
N THR A 93 2.79 -21.03 2.05
CA THR A 93 3.80 -22.02 1.61
C THR A 93 4.31 -21.67 0.23
N THR A 94 5.57 -22.01 -0.04
CA THR A 94 6.17 -21.96 -1.37
C THR A 94 6.23 -23.37 -1.97
N SER A 95 6.55 -23.47 -3.26
CA SER A 95 6.75 -24.75 -3.96
C SER A 95 7.91 -25.58 -3.39
N SER A 96 8.85 -24.94 -2.67
CA SER A 96 9.98 -25.60 -2.02
C SER A 96 9.68 -26.14 -0.62
N ALA A 97 8.48 -25.90 -0.08
CA ALA A 97 8.12 -26.39 1.25
C ALA A 97 8.02 -27.93 1.27
N THR A 98 8.58 -28.56 2.29
CA THR A 98 8.45 -30.01 2.50
C THR A 98 7.06 -30.33 3.04
N SER A 99 6.34 -31.22 2.35
CA SER A 99 5.04 -31.70 2.81
C SER A 99 5.16 -32.46 4.13
N GLY A 100 4.30 -32.14 5.09
CA GLY A 100 4.29 -32.77 6.41
C GLY A 100 3.27 -32.14 7.33
N THR A 101 3.10 -32.75 8.49
CA THR A 101 2.31 -32.21 9.60
C THR A 101 3.27 -31.75 10.68
N TYR A 102 3.09 -30.52 11.14
CA TYR A 102 3.93 -29.89 12.16
C TYR A 102 3.03 -29.45 13.31
N SER A 103 3.37 -29.85 14.54
CA SER A 103 2.69 -29.41 15.75
C SER A 103 3.17 -28.01 16.12
N LEU A 104 2.25 -27.05 16.26
CA LEU A 104 2.53 -25.67 16.63
C LEU A 104 1.86 -25.32 17.95
N VAL A 105 2.64 -24.77 18.88
CA VAL A 105 2.12 -24.15 20.12
C VAL A 105 2.63 -22.73 20.21
N VAL A 106 1.72 -21.75 20.26
CA VAL A 106 2.06 -20.33 20.44
C VAL A 106 1.97 -19.99 21.92
N ASN A 107 3.08 -19.57 22.52
CA ASN A 107 3.14 -19.22 23.95
C ASN A 107 2.80 -17.75 24.17
N ASN A 108 3.37 -16.86 23.37
CA ASN A 108 3.03 -15.44 23.39
C ASN A 108 3.38 -14.77 22.06
N LEU A 109 2.69 -13.67 21.77
CA LEU A 109 2.96 -12.81 20.62
C LEU A 109 4.09 -11.83 20.92
N ALA A 110 4.76 -11.39 19.86
CA ALA A 110 5.64 -10.25 19.91
C ALA A 110 4.82 -8.97 20.14
N THR A 111 5.27 -8.14 21.07
CA THR A 111 4.67 -6.83 21.39
C THR A 111 5.71 -5.74 21.30
N GLU A 112 5.27 -4.53 21.00
CA GLU A 112 6.02 -3.29 21.03
C GLU A 112 6.00 -2.67 22.43
N THR A 113 6.86 -1.67 22.66
CA THR A 113 6.79 -0.88 23.89
C THR A 113 5.74 0.21 23.77
N LYS A 114 4.95 0.44 24.83
CA LYS A 114 4.07 1.60 25.00
C LYS A 114 4.38 2.31 26.32
N LEU A 115 4.60 3.61 26.21
CA LEU A 115 4.87 4.53 27.30
C LEU A 115 3.78 5.59 27.31
N ILE A 116 3.23 5.89 28.49
CA ILE A 116 2.23 6.95 28.64
C ILE A 116 2.74 8.01 29.59
N SER A 117 2.51 9.28 29.28
CA SER A 117 2.90 10.37 30.16
C SER A 117 1.96 10.55 31.36
N SER A 118 2.39 11.37 32.31
CA SER A 118 1.47 12.11 33.19
C SER A 118 0.38 12.85 32.39
N GLY A 119 -0.75 13.12 33.04
CA GLY A 119 -1.86 13.85 32.41
C GLY A 119 -1.61 15.36 32.43
N PHE A 120 -2.10 16.04 31.39
CA PHE A 120 -2.00 17.48 31.19
C PHE A 120 -3.38 18.07 30.85
N ALA A 121 -3.58 19.34 31.18
CA ALA A 121 -4.82 20.06 30.89
C ALA A 121 -5.07 20.22 29.38
N SER A 122 -4.03 20.46 28.58
CA SER A 122 -4.15 20.65 27.14
C SER A 122 -2.90 20.20 26.37
N THR A 123 -2.98 20.18 25.03
CA THR A 123 -1.82 19.96 24.15
C THR A 123 -0.83 21.13 24.17
N THR A 124 -1.23 22.29 24.69
CA THR A 124 -0.41 23.50 24.80
C THR A 124 0.17 23.70 26.20
N SER A 125 -0.10 22.79 27.14
CA SER A 125 0.53 22.77 28.46
C SER A 125 2.05 22.90 28.34
N LYS A 126 2.61 23.84 29.10
CA LYS A 126 4.04 24.15 29.09
C LYS A 126 4.81 23.12 29.89
N LEU A 127 5.85 22.59 29.26
CA LEU A 127 6.75 21.60 29.85
C LEU A 127 7.98 22.28 30.43
N THR A 128 8.51 21.73 31.51
CA THR A 128 9.77 22.20 32.09
C THR A 128 10.90 22.04 31.07
N HIS A 129 11.66 23.12 30.86
CA HIS A 129 12.87 23.11 30.03
C HIS A 129 13.82 21.99 30.44
N GLY A 130 14.52 21.40 29.47
CA GLY A 130 15.20 20.14 29.75
C GLY A 130 15.78 19.44 28.55
N THR A 131 16.14 18.18 28.76
CA THR A 131 16.42 17.24 27.69
C THR A 131 15.58 15.99 27.87
N VAL A 132 15.10 15.45 26.75
CA VAL A 132 14.36 14.18 26.69
C VAL A 132 15.14 13.26 25.77
N LYS A 133 15.76 12.22 26.34
CA LYS A 133 16.47 11.20 25.56
C LYS A 133 15.52 10.04 25.30
N VAL A 134 15.30 9.75 24.02
CA VAL A 134 14.53 8.61 23.53
C VAL A 134 15.49 7.58 22.97
N THR A 135 15.35 6.33 23.40
CA THR A 135 16.10 5.18 22.88
C THR A 135 15.11 4.19 22.31
N SER A 136 15.36 3.71 21.08
CA SER A 136 14.60 2.64 20.44
C SER A 136 15.58 1.57 19.97
N GLY A 137 15.55 0.40 20.62
CA GLY A 137 16.56 -0.63 20.46
C GLY A 137 17.95 -0.13 20.81
N THR A 138 18.85 -0.11 19.83
CA THR A 138 20.23 0.38 19.98
C THR A 138 20.41 1.84 19.56
N ALA A 139 19.41 2.45 18.92
CA ALA A 139 19.48 3.83 18.46
C ALA A 139 18.92 4.78 19.53
N SER A 140 19.56 5.93 19.72
CA SER A 140 19.07 6.95 20.65
C SER A 140 19.25 8.35 20.11
N ALA A 141 18.33 9.24 20.46
CA ALA A 141 18.40 10.66 20.15
C ALA A 141 17.89 11.48 21.33
N THR A 142 18.39 12.70 21.45
CA THR A 142 18.05 13.62 22.53
C THR A 142 17.33 14.83 21.95
N ILE A 143 16.20 15.17 22.54
CA ILE A 143 15.44 16.38 22.28
C ILE A 143 15.81 17.41 23.34
N THR A 144 16.21 18.61 22.93
CA THR A 144 16.27 19.77 23.84
C THR A 144 14.89 20.40 23.90
N VAL A 145 14.35 20.56 25.10
CA VAL A 145 13.07 21.23 25.37
C VAL A 145 13.36 22.65 25.79
N ASP A 146 12.98 23.61 24.94
CA ASP A 146 13.25 25.04 25.10
C ASP A 146 12.08 25.93 24.66
N ASN A 147 12.30 27.25 24.63
CA ASN A 147 11.29 28.24 24.24
C ASN A 147 10.61 27.98 22.88
N THR A 148 11.22 27.22 21.98
CA THR A 148 10.68 26.90 20.65
C THR A 148 9.72 25.70 20.65
N ASN A 149 9.84 24.80 21.64
CA ASN A 149 9.13 23.51 21.62
C ASN A 149 8.66 23.01 23.01
N HIS A 150 8.72 23.83 24.06
CA HIS A 150 8.30 23.51 25.44
C HIS A 150 6.78 23.35 25.63
N SER A 151 6.02 22.99 24.60
CA SER A 151 4.63 22.56 24.76
C SER A 151 4.51 21.05 24.63
N LEU A 152 3.43 20.47 25.15
CA LEU A 152 3.19 19.04 24.99
C LEU A 152 3.12 18.62 23.50
N ASP A 153 2.53 19.45 22.64
CA ASP A 153 2.53 19.24 21.19
C ASP A 153 3.91 19.45 20.55
N GLY A 154 4.68 20.43 21.02
CA GLY A 154 6.06 20.65 20.61
C GLY A 154 6.92 19.41 20.86
N LEU A 155 6.82 18.81 22.05
CA LEU A 155 7.51 17.56 22.37
C LEU A 155 7.01 16.39 21.52
N ARG A 156 5.70 16.25 21.30
CA ARG A 156 5.13 15.21 20.44
C ARG A 156 5.71 15.28 19.02
N LEU A 157 5.74 16.47 18.43
CA LEU A 157 6.31 16.70 17.11
C LEU A 157 7.81 16.41 17.10
N ALA A 158 8.54 16.87 18.10
CA ALA A 158 9.97 16.59 18.24
C ALA A 158 10.27 15.08 18.30
N ILE A 159 9.50 14.30 19.06
CA ILE A 159 9.64 12.83 19.13
C ILE A 159 9.40 12.19 17.76
N ASN A 160 8.33 12.58 17.06
CA ASN A 160 8.03 12.03 15.74
C ASN A 160 9.06 12.40 14.67
N ASN A 161 9.80 13.49 14.88
CA ASN A 161 10.83 13.98 13.96
C ASN A 161 12.25 13.45 14.29
N LEU A 162 12.42 12.59 15.29
CA LEU A 162 13.73 12.03 15.67
C LEU A 162 14.32 11.07 14.62
N GLY A 163 13.50 10.57 13.69
CA GLY A 163 13.92 9.53 12.73
C GLY A 163 14.17 8.15 13.38
N LEU A 164 13.72 7.95 14.62
CA LEU A 164 13.75 6.66 15.31
C LEU A 164 12.48 5.84 15.03
N ASP A 165 12.53 4.53 15.28
CA ASP A 165 11.38 3.63 15.22
C ASP A 165 10.39 3.84 16.39
N VAL A 166 9.90 5.06 16.56
CA VAL A 166 8.93 5.46 17.59
C VAL A 166 7.85 6.35 16.99
N LYS A 167 6.71 6.41 17.67
CA LYS A 167 5.60 7.30 17.34
C LYS A 167 5.03 7.90 18.60
N ALA A 168 4.75 9.19 18.58
CA ALA A 168 4.09 9.92 19.66
C ALA A 168 2.71 10.42 19.21
N ALA A 169 1.69 10.18 20.03
CA ALA A 169 0.30 10.58 19.78
C ALA A 169 -0.36 11.03 21.08
N PHE A 170 -1.45 11.78 20.98
CA PHE A 170 -2.27 12.11 22.14
C PHE A 170 -3.28 11.00 22.42
N LEU A 171 -3.50 10.78 23.71
CA LEU A 171 -4.62 10.00 24.23
C LEU A 171 -5.42 10.91 25.15
N ASN A 172 -6.73 10.99 24.95
CA ASN A 172 -7.63 11.61 25.91
C ASN A 172 -8.15 10.52 26.85
N ASP A 173 -7.83 10.61 28.14
CA ASP A 173 -8.22 9.62 29.14
C ASP A 173 -9.54 9.94 29.86
N GLY A 174 -10.17 11.08 29.54
CA GLY A 174 -11.43 11.53 30.13
C GLY A 174 -11.32 12.19 31.50
N SER A 175 -10.09 12.44 32.00
CA SER A 175 -9.89 13.18 33.26
C SER A 175 -10.47 14.60 33.18
N ALA A 176 -11.19 15.02 34.23
CA ALA A 176 -11.85 16.32 34.28
C ALA A 176 -10.85 17.50 34.33
N THR A 177 -9.65 17.28 34.85
CA THR A 177 -8.63 18.32 35.04
C THR A 177 -7.45 18.17 34.09
N ASN A 178 -7.04 16.93 33.80
CA ASN A 178 -5.84 16.63 33.03
C ASN A 178 -6.09 15.51 31.99
N PRO A 179 -6.98 15.74 31.01
CA PRO A 179 -7.44 14.71 30.08
C PRO A 179 -6.37 14.26 29.07
N VAL A 180 -5.38 15.11 28.78
CA VAL A 180 -4.45 14.88 27.67
C VAL A 180 -3.22 14.13 28.16
N ARG A 181 -2.94 12.98 27.55
CA ARG A 181 -1.70 12.22 27.75
C ARG A 181 -0.93 12.09 26.45
N LEU A 182 0.39 12.08 26.55
CA LEU A 182 1.29 11.73 25.46
C LEU A 182 1.57 10.23 25.51
N LEU A 183 1.08 9.51 24.51
CA LEU A 183 1.38 8.11 24.28
C LEU A 183 2.56 8.01 23.32
N VAL A 184 3.62 7.32 23.73
CA VAL A 184 4.77 6.98 22.87
C VAL A 184 4.83 5.48 22.68
N SER A 185 4.81 5.02 21.43
CA SER A 185 4.89 3.60 21.06
C SER A 185 6.09 3.33 20.17
N GLY A 186 6.72 2.17 20.33
CA GLY A 186 7.67 1.66 19.35
C GLY A 186 6.98 1.22 18.06
N ASN A 187 7.64 1.40 16.92
CA ASN A 187 7.15 0.91 15.62
C ASN A 187 7.53 -0.56 15.36
N LYS A 188 8.40 -1.13 16.20
CA LYS A 188 8.87 -2.51 16.11
C LYS A 188 8.48 -3.30 17.36
N THR A 189 8.00 -4.51 17.14
CA THR A 189 7.79 -5.50 18.20
C THR A 189 9.11 -6.18 18.55
N GLY A 190 9.12 -6.96 19.63
CA GLY A 190 10.31 -7.68 20.06
C GLY A 190 11.22 -6.86 20.97
N THR A 191 12.00 -7.55 21.81
CA THR A 191 12.89 -6.90 22.79
C THR A 191 13.93 -5.99 22.14
N SER A 192 14.31 -6.25 20.88
CA SER A 192 15.19 -5.39 20.09
C SER A 192 14.55 -4.07 19.68
N GLY A 193 13.21 -3.98 19.67
CA GLY A 193 12.44 -2.76 19.44
C GLY A 193 11.99 -2.06 20.72
N ALA A 194 12.59 -2.41 21.87
CA ALA A 194 12.24 -1.80 23.15
C ALA A 194 12.50 -0.29 23.14
N VAL A 195 11.56 0.48 23.71
CA VAL A 195 11.66 1.95 23.78
C VAL A 195 11.84 2.38 25.22
N THR A 196 12.79 3.28 25.47
CA THR A 196 12.95 3.94 26.77
C THR A 196 13.02 5.44 26.59
N ILE A 197 12.48 6.17 27.57
CA ILE A 197 12.56 7.63 27.60
C ILE A 197 13.09 8.03 28.97
N SER A 198 14.10 8.89 28.97
CA SER A 198 14.63 9.53 30.18
C SER A 198 14.58 11.04 30.03
N GLN A 199 14.35 11.74 31.14
CA GLN A 199 14.22 13.20 31.18
C GLN A 199 15.24 13.79 32.15
N GLN A 200 15.76 14.97 31.83
CA GLN A 200 16.54 15.82 32.72
C GLN A 200 15.96 17.23 32.65
N TYR A 201 15.69 17.85 33.79
CA TYR A 201 15.07 19.17 33.85
C TYR A 201 16.06 20.25 34.29
N HIS A 202 15.94 21.42 33.67
CA HIS A 202 16.62 22.62 34.12
C HIS A 202 15.80 23.28 35.24
N TRP A 203 16.51 23.95 36.15
CA TRP A 203 15.94 24.61 37.31
C TRP A 203 15.71 26.09 37.01
N GLY A 204 14.78 26.75 37.72
CA GLY A 204 14.58 28.20 37.63
C GLY A 204 13.43 28.65 36.73
N PHE A 205 12.60 27.73 36.21
CA PHE A 205 11.38 28.04 35.46
C PHE A 205 10.14 27.87 36.34
N THR A 206 9.17 28.79 36.24
CA THR A 206 7.91 28.77 37.01
C THR A 206 6.71 28.64 36.08
N GLY A 207 5.66 27.94 36.53
CA GLY A 207 4.45 27.71 35.72
C GLY A 207 4.62 26.69 34.59
N GLU A 208 5.66 25.85 34.66
CA GLU A 208 5.93 24.75 33.74
C GLU A 208 5.76 23.41 34.46
N GLU A 209 5.26 22.40 33.76
CA GLU A 209 4.99 21.08 34.31
C GLU A 209 6.06 20.05 33.89
N GLN A 210 6.49 19.20 34.83
CA GLN A 210 7.40 18.11 34.53
C GLN A 210 6.66 16.94 33.88
N ILE A 211 7.21 16.40 32.78
CA ILE A 211 6.66 15.22 32.09
C ILE A 211 7.36 13.93 32.51
N SER A 212 6.62 13.01 33.12
CA SER A 212 7.12 11.66 33.42
C SER A 212 6.42 10.62 32.54
N PHE A 213 7.07 9.49 32.27
CA PHE A 213 6.51 8.38 31.49
C PHE A 213 6.46 7.08 32.29
N ALA A 214 5.35 6.36 32.18
CA ALA A 214 5.18 5.01 32.71
C ALA A 214 5.05 4.00 31.57
N THR A 215 5.68 2.83 31.73
CA THR A 215 5.57 1.73 30.76
C THR A 215 4.26 0.98 30.99
N THR A 216 3.36 1.00 30.00
CA THR A 216 2.09 0.27 30.04
C THR A 216 2.16 -1.04 29.27
N GLN A 217 3.07 -1.13 28.29
CA GLN A 217 3.36 -2.35 27.56
C GLN A 217 4.87 -2.48 27.35
N THR A 218 5.44 -3.62 27.70
CA THR A 218 6.83 -3.95 27.41
C THR A 218 6.95 -4.62 26.04
N ALA A 219 8.04 -4.32 25.32
CA ALA A 219 8.33 -5.06 24.12
C ALA A 219 8.77 -6.49 24.46
N LYS A 220 8.16 -7.48 23.80
CA LYS A 220 8.44 -8.91 23.97
C LYS A 220 8.59 -9.55 22.61
N ASN A 221 9.45 -10.57 22.53
CA ASN A 221 9.57 -11.42 21.35
C ASN A 221 8.40 -12.40 21.29
N ALA A 222 7.98 -12.78 20.09
CA ALA A 222 7.11 -13.94 19.89
C ALA A 222 7.85 -15.20 20.32
N SER A 223 7.14 -16.08 21.02
CA SER A 223 7.64 -17.38 21.46
C SER A 223 6.64 -18.45 21.08
N PHE A 224 7.11 -19.47 20.39
CA PHE A 224 6.30 -20.60 19.96
C PHE A 224 7.17 -21.85 19.85
N THR A 225 6.55 -23.02 19.74
CA THR A 225 7.25 -24.29 19.50
C THR A 225 6.73 -24.94 18.25
N VAL A 226 7.63 -25.46 17.41
CA VAL A 226 7.29 -26.30 16.25
C VAL A 226 7.90 -27.68 16.47
N ASP A 227 7.08 -28.73 16.52
CA ASP A 227 7.50 -30.11 16.81
C ASP A 227 8.39 -30.23 18.07
N GLY A 228 8.04 -29.46 19.10
CA GLY A 228 8.78 -29.41 20.36
C GLY A 228 10.03 -28.52 20.35
N VAL A 229 10.43 -27.97 19.20
CA VAL A 229 11.56 -27.03 19.10
C VAL A 229 11.10 -25.62 19.43
N SER A 230 11.67 -25.01 20.47
CA SER A 230 11.36 -23.63 20.85
C SER A 230 11.99 -22.63 19.89
N ILE A 231 11.18 -21.68 19.42
CA ILE A 231 11.55 -20.63 18.48
C ILE A 231 11.14 -19.28 19.07
N ILE A 232 12.10 -18.35 19.05
CA ILE A 232 11.91 -16.97 19.50
C ILE A 232 12.16 -16.04 18.31
N LYS A 233 11.24 -15.12 18.05
CA LYS A 233 11.33 -14.14 16.95
C LYS A 233 10.91 -12.76 17.42
N SER A 234 11.50 -11.71 16.84
CA SER A 234 11.15 -10.33 17.16
C SER A 234 9.78 -9.91 16.63
N THR A 235 9.23 -10.60 15.63
CA THR A 235 7.99 -10.25 14.93
C THR A 235 6.95 -11.38 14.98
N ASN A 236 5.69 -11.04 14.74
CA ASN A 236 4.59 -12.02 14.58
C ASN A 236 4.46 -12.56 13.15
N THR A 237 5.18 -11.98 12.19
CA THR A 237 5.34 -12.53 10.84
C THR A 237 6.69 -13.22 10.76
N ILE A 238 6.68 -14.54 10.53
CA ILE A 238 7.87 -15.37 10.43
C ILE A 238 7.97 -15.90 9.00
N THR A 239 9.12 -15.69 8.36
CA THR A 239 9.45 -16.15 7.00
C THR A 239 10.67 -17.05 7.02
#